data_AF-A0A3C0Y4S8-F1
#
_entry.id   AF-A0A3C0Y4S8-F1
#
_cell.length_a   1.000
_cell.length_b   1.000
_cell.length_c   1.000
_cell.angle_alpha   90.00
_cell.angle_beta   90.00
_cell.angle_gamma   90.00
#
_symmetry.space_group_name_H-M   'P 1'
#
loop_
_entity.id
_entity.type
_entity.pdbx_description
1 polymer ?
#
loop_
_entity_poly.entity_id
_entity_poly.type
_entity_poly.pdbx_seq_one_letter_code
_entity_poly.pdbx_strand_id
1 'polypeptide(L)' 'TATGVTAADFSIVSQVWIQAKAVLITVVWSGVVSFIAYKIVDLTIGLRVSEEDEREGLDITSHGETAYNR' A
#
# COMPACT_ATOMS: atom_id res chain seq x y z
N THR A 1 -7.63 36.86 9.13
CA THR A 1 -6.34 36.24 9.52
C THR A 1 -5.37 36.46 8.39
N ALA A 2 -4.30 37.23 8.60
CA ALA A 2 -3.27 37.39 7.58
C ALA A 2 -2.57 36.04 7.39
N THR A 3 -2.77 35.40 6.23
CA THR A 3 -1.99 34.23 5.83
C THR A 3 -0.54 34.69 5.72
N GLY A 4 0.32 34.24 6.64
CA GLY A 4 1.74 34.58 6.72
C GLY A 4 2.57 33.97 5.58
N VAL A 5 2.09 34.10 4.35
CA VAL A 5 2.74 33.62 3.14
C VAL A 5 3.74 34.68 2.69
N THR A 6 5.00 34.28 2.65
CA THR A 6 6.15 35.10 2.27
C THR A 6 6.56 34.82 0.83
N ALA A 7 7.40 35.69 0.25
CA ALA A 7 7.97 35.43 -1.08
C ALA A 7 8.76 34.11 -1.15
N ALA A 8 9.34 33.67 -0.03
CA ALA A 8 10.04 32.39 0.05
C ALA A 8 9.10 31.18 -0.13
N ASP A 9 7.82 31.32 0.17
CA ASP A 9 6.81 30.27 -0.06
C ASP A 9 6.49 30.13 -1.55
N PHE A 10 6.73 31.15 -2.38
CA PHE A 10 6.62 31.04 -3.84
C PHE A 10 7.91 30.58 -4.52
N SER A 11 9.00 30.36 -3.75
CA SER A 11 10.24 29.82 -4.31
C SER A 11 10.03 28.41 -4.83
N ILE A 12 10.34 28.18 -6.10
CA ILE A 12 10.20 26.86 -6.73
C ILE A 12 11.03 25.78 -6.02
N VAL A 13 12.23 26.14 -5.55
CA VAL A 13 13.11 25.20 -4.82
C VAL A 13 12.49 24.82 -3.47
N SER A 14 11.91 25.80 -2.76
CA SER A 14 11.20 25.55 -1.50
C SER A 14 9.99 24.63 -1.71
N GLN A 15 9.18 24.91 -2.74
CA GLN A 15 8.01 24.11 -3.07
C GLN A 15 8.35 22.67 -3.44
N VAL A 16 9.37 22.45 -4.30
CA VAL A 16 9.82 21.09 -4.66
C VAL A 16 10.24 20.31 -3.42
N TRP A 17 10.94 20.93 -2.47
CA TRP A 17 11.35 20.28 -1.23
C TRP A 17 10.17 19.94 -0.32
N ILE A 18 9.16 20.82 -0.23
CA ILE A 18 7.93 20.56 0.54
C ILE A 18 7.18 19.37 -0.04
N GLN A 19 7.01 19.32 -1.37
CA GLN A 19 6.31 18.21 -2.03
C GLN A 19 7.07 16.89 -1.92
N ALA A 20 8.40 16.91 -2.05
CA ALA A 20 9.23 15.72 -1.83
C ALA A 20 9.01 15.14 -0.44
N LYS A 21 8.98 15.99 0.61
CA LYS A 21 8.65 15.54 1.98
C LYS A 21 7.25 14.96 2.07
N ALA A 22 6.26 15.59 1.44
CA ALA A 22 4.88 15.08 1.44
C ALA A 22 4.81 13.66 0.85
N VAL A 23 5.44 13.42 -0.31
CA VAL A 23 5.52 12.09 -0.93
C VAL A 23 6.24 11.08 -0.03
N LEU A 24 7.37 11.46 0.56
CA LEU A 24 8.08 10.55 1.47
C LEU A 24 7.25 10.18 2.68
N ILE A 25 6.52 11.14 3.26
CA ILE A 25 5.62 10.89 4.39
C ILE A 25 4.50 9.92 3.98
N THR A 26 3.86 10.10 2.82
CA THR A 26 2.79 9.20 2.39
C THR A 26 3.30 7.79 2.10
N VAL A 27 4.49 7.65 1.50
CA VAL A 27 5.13 6.34 1.27
C VAL A 27 5.44 5.65 2.60
N VAL A 28 6.07 6.35 3.54
CA VAL A 28 6.41 5.76 4.84
C VAL A 28 5.15 5.41 5.63
N TRP A 29 4.16 6.32 5.68
CA TRP A 29 2.91 6.08 6.39
C TRP A 29 2.14 4.88 5.82
N SER A 30 1.92 4.86 4.51
CA SER A 30 1.21 3.75 3.87
C SER A 30 1.98 2.44 4.01
N GLY A 31 3.30 2.45 3.81
CA GLY A 31 4.14 1.26 3.98
C GLY A 31 4.11 0.70 5.41
N VAL A 32 4.28 1.54 6.42
CA VAL A 32 4.30 1.10 7.83
C VAL A 32 2.93 0.63 8.30
N VAL A 33 1.87 1.39 8.00
CA VAL A 33 0.51 1.03 8.40
C VAL A 33 0.07 -0.27 7.71
N SER A 34 0.31 -0.40 6.39
CA SER A 34 0.01 -1.63 5.67
C SER A 34 0.83 -2.81 6.19
N PHE A 35 2.13 -2.63 6.47
CA PHE A 35 2.96 -3.68 7.04
C PHE A 35 2.40 -4.19 8.37
N ILE A 36 2.03 -3.29 9.28
CA ILE A 36 1.45 -3.65 10.58
C ILE A 36 0.12 -4.39 10.37
N ALA A 37 -0.77 -3.85 9.53
CA ALA A 37 -2.07 -4.47 9.27
C ALA A 37 -1.94 -5.88 8.67
N TYR A 38 -1.11 -6.03 7.64
CA TYR A 38 -0.86 -7.34 7.02
C TYR A 38 -0.19 -8.31 7.99
N LYS A 39 0.74 -7.84 8.83
CA LYS A 39 1.39 -8.70 9.83
C LYS A 39 0.41 -9.17 10.90
N ILE A 40 -0.52 -8.32 11.34
CA ILE A 40 -1.58 -8.73 12.27
C ILE A 40 -2.44 -9.83 11.63
N VAL A 41 -2.94 -9.61 10.41
CA VAL A 41 -3.77 -10.59 9.69
C VAL A 41 -3.05 -11.92 9.51
N ASP A 42 -1.79 -11.87 9.07
CA ASP A 42 -0.92 -13.03 8.88
C ASP A 42 -0.76 -13.86 10.16
N LEU A 43 -0.62 -13.21 11.31
CA LEU A 43 -0.50 -13.88 12.61
C LEU A 43 -1.83 -14.40 13.16
N THR A 44 -2.97 -13.78 12.82
CA THR A 44 -4.27 -14.14 13.40
C THR A 44 -5.04 -15.19 12.60
N ILE A 45 -5.02 -15.09 11.28
CA ILE A 45 -5.86 -15.93 10.39
C ILE A 45 -5.07 -16.53 9.21
N GLY A 46 -3.86 -16.03 8.94
CA GLY A 46 -3.09 -16.38 7.75
C GLY A 46 -3.47 -15.50 6.56
N LEU A 47 -2.47 -14.84 5.96
CA LEU A 47 -2.68 -13.90 4.85
C LEU A 47 -2.56 -14.55 3.47
N ARG A 48 -1.77 -15.63 3.35
CA ARG A 48 -1.50 -16.34 2.09
C ARG A 48 -2.04 -17.77 2.20
N VAL A 49 -2.58 -18.29 1.09
CA VAL A 49 -2.98 -19.69 0.97
C VAL A 49 -1.78 -20.64 1.08
N SER A 50 -2.03 -21.94 1.21
CA SER A 50 -0.96 -22.94 1.23
C SER A 50 -0.22 -23.01 -0.12
N GLU A 51 1.03 -23.47 -0.12
CA GLU A 51 1.80 -23.64 -1.37
C GLU A 51 1.15 -24.66 -2.33
N GLU A 52 0.43 -25.63 -1.80
CA GLU A 52 -0.33 -26.60 -2.59
C GLU A 52 -1.50 -25.93 -3.28
N ASP A 53 -2.30 -25.15 -2.53
CA ASP A 53 -3.44 -24.41 -3.08
C ASP A 53 -3.02 -23.36 -4.12
N GLU A 54 -1.86 -22.72 -3.91
CA GLU A 54 -1.31 -21.74 -4.84
C GLU A 54 -0.83 -22.40 -6.14
N ARG A 55 -0.34 -23.65 -6.08
CA ARG A 55 0.08 -24.42 -7.25
C ARG A 55 -1.09 -24.99 -8.04
N GLU A 56 -2.12 -25.48 -7.36
CA GLU A 56 -3.34 -26.00 -8.00
C GLU A 56 -4.17 -24.86 -8.61
N GLY A 57 -4.19 -23.70 -7.96
CA GLY A 57 -4.83 -22.47 -8.43
C GLY A 57 -6.08 -22.12 -7.63
N LEU A 58 -6.23 -20.83 -7.33
CA LEU A 58 -7.30 -20.31 -6.46
C LEU A 58 -8.72 -20.46 -7.05
N ASP A 59 -8.83 -20.54 -8.37
CA ASP A 59 -10.10 -20.82 -9.02
C ASP A 59 -10.60 -22.20 -8.60
N ILE A 60 -9.72 -23.20 -8.57
CA ILE A 60 -10.06 -24.57 -8.16
C ILE A 60 -10.17 -24.66 -6.64
N THR A 61 -9.15 -24.19 -5.91
CA THR A 61 -9.03 -24.45 -4.46
C THR A 61 -9.91 -23.56 -3.59
N SER A 62 -10.15 -22.32 -4.01
CA SER A 62 -10.97 -21.36 -3.25
C SER A 62 -12.36 -21.13 -3.83
N HIS A 63 -12.54 -21.29 -5.15
CA HIS A 63 -13.82 -21.01 -5.83
C HIS A 63 -14.50 -22.28 -6.40
N GLY A 64 -13.80 -23.41 -6.50
CA GLY A 64 -14.35 -24.66 -7.05
C GLY A 64 -14.63 -24.61 -8.56
N GLU A 65 -14.05 -23.65 -9.27
CA GLU A 65 -14.29 -23.39 -10.68
C GLU A 65 -13.01 -23.63 -11.51
N THR A 66 -13.19 -24.11 -12.73
CA THR A 66 -12.11 -24.15 -13.72
C THR A 66 -12.33 -23.00 -14.69
N ALA A 67 -11.36 -22.08 -14.80
CA ALA A 67 -11.47 -20.91 -15.69
C ALA A 67 -11.74 -21.27 -17.17
N TYR A 68 -11.31 -22.45 -17.61
CA TYR A 68 -11.55 -22.97 -18.94
C TYR A 68 -12.07 -24.39 -18.89
N ASN A 69 -13.33 -24.58 -19.28
CA ASN A 69 -13.85 -25.88 -19.68
C ASN A 69 -13.52 -26.09 -21.16
N ARG A 70 -12.74 -27.13 -21.48
CA ARG A 70 -12.55 -27.59 -22.86
C ARG A 70 -13.27 -28.92 -23.05
#